data_AF-A0A927GEY4-F1
#
_entry.id   AF-A0A927GEY4-F1
#
_cell.length_a   1.000
_cell.length_b   1.000
_cell.length_c   1.000
_cell.angle_alpha   90.00
_cell.angle_beta   90.00
_cell.angle_gamma   90.00
#
_symmetry.space_group_name_H-M   'P 1'
#
loop_
_entity.id
_entity.type
_entity.pdbx_description
1 polymer ?
#
loop_
_entity_poly.entity_id
_entity_poly.type
_entity_poly.pdbx_seq_one_letter_code
_entity_poly.pdbx_strand_id
1 'polypeptide(L)'
;MDTSFITTSVFDLFKVGPGPSSSHTIGPMKAAFDFRQRLANLPVEQQQQADAIHIFLYGSLSATGKGHGTDRAIVAGLMGWQPETTDPNALLKLLRDPTTTYPVPVGDRTINVGSHQIHFERKRYDSPYANTMVLKLTSSEATLVEEEYYSIGGGFIIRKGEPEVHADQQTVPYPYGTMAALKQQLTDHNLTLDELLMANEMALTGRSRAEVNGRLDQILDFMHKAVRRGLKHKGTLPGSIKLSRKAPILFQQAKEMSQSTDSFLIFLNAYCLAASEENAAGGIVVTAPTSGASGVIPGLTYLAKHHFHYDRATLRSGMLAAAAIGFLVKHNASISGAEMGCMGEVGTASAMGAAFLTRCVQNQATIGPIEAAAEIAIEHHLGMTCDPIGGYVQIPCIERNAMGAVKAYNAFLLATSGAASFQKISLDAVIKVMKATGRDMSTKYKETSEAGLALSATEC
;
A
#
# COMPACT_ATOMS: atom_id res chain seq x y z
N MET A 1 -12.49 26.89 7.44
CA MET A 1 -11.60 26.11 6.55
C MET A 1 -11.07 24.99 7.41
N ASP A 2 -11.12 23.76 6.92
CA ASP A 2 -10.60 22.60 7.65
C ASP A 2 -9.09 22.83 7.89
N THR A 3 -8.69 22.93 9.15
CA THR A 3 -7.34 23.30 9.60
C THR A 3 -6.41 22.10 9.68
N SER A 4 -6.81 20.95 9.12
CA SER A 4 -6.01 19.73 9.18
C SER A 4 -4.79 19.83 8.26
N PHE A 5 -3.63 19.43 8.80
CA PHE A 5 -2.36 19.36 8.08
C PHE A 5 -1.86 17.92 8.07
N ILE A 6 -0.93 17.63 7.15
CA ILE A 6 -0.38 16.29 6.98
C ILE A 6 0.54 15.93 8.16
N THR A 7 0.22 14.82 8.83
CA THR A 7 1.03 14.23 9.92
C THR A 7 1.44 12.78 9.65
N THR A 8 1.25 12.32 8.41
CA THR A 8 1.70 10.98 7.99
C THR A 8 3.21 10.97 7.78
N SER A 9 3.93 10.03 8.40
CA SER A 9 5.38 9.86 8.19
C SER A 9 5.66 9.17 6.85
N VAL A 10 6.85 9.43 6.29
CA VAL A 10 7.36 8.70 5.10
C VAL A 10 7.42 7.19 5.35
N PHE A 11 7.67 6.78 6.59
CA PHE A 11 7.70 5.37 7.00
C PHE A 11 6.31 4.76 7.12
N ASP A 12 5.27 5.58 7.23
CA ASP A 12 3.89 5.10 7.19
C ASP A 12 3.39 4.86 5.77
N LEU A 13 3.97 5.58 4.79
CA LEU A 13 3.67 5.41 3.38
C LEU A 13 4.46 4.24 2.77
N PHE A 14 5.75 4.13 3.12
CA PHE A 14 6.66 3.08 2.65
C PHE A 14 6.93 2.04 3.75
N LYS A 15 5.97 1.13 3.96
CA LYS A 15 6.03 0.07 4.97
C LYS A 15 6.56 -1.22 4.36
N VAL A 16 7.49 -1.86 5.05
CA VAL A 16 7.97 -3.21 4.72
C VAL A 16 6.98 -4.23 5.30
N GLY A 17 6.55 -5.18 4.49
CA GLY A 17 5.66 -6.25 4.95
C GLY A 17 5.41 -7.33 3.91
N PRO A 18 4.72 -8.42 4.30
CA PRO A 18 4.33 -9.47 3.37
C PRO A 18 3.23 -8.97 2.41
N GLY A 19 3.33 -9.42 1.16
CA GLY A 19 2.20 -9.35 0.22
C GLY A 19 1.09 -10.34 0.56
N PRO A 20 -0.01 -10.37 -0.23
CA PRO A 20 -0.21 -9.56 -1.43
C PRO A 20 -0.89 -8.21 -1.19
N SER A 21 -1.49 -7.96 -0.03
CA SER A 21 -2.35 -6.79 0.19
C SER A 21 -2.09 -6.06 1.51
N SER A 22 -2.02 -4.73 1.43
CA SER A 22 -1.91 -3.91 2.63
C SER A 22 -3.24 -3.82 3.40
N SER A 23 -4.38 -3.77 2.71
CA SER A 23 -5.73 -3.70 3.29
C SER A 23 -6.25 -5.06 3.77
N HIS A 24 -5.83 -6.14 3.12
CA HIS A 24 -6.37 -7.48 3.37
C HIS A 24 -5.36 -8.45 4.00
N THR A 25 -4.07 -8.10 4.07
CA THR A 25 -3.04 -8.93 4.73
C THR A 25 -2.42 -8.18 5.90
N ILE A 26 -1.81 -7.01 5.66
CA ILE A 26 -1.10 -6.25 6.71
C ILE A 26 -2.08 -5.72 7.76
N GLY A 27 -3.16 -5.04 7.34
CA GLY A 27 -4.17 -4.50 8.24
C GLY A 27 -4.82 -5.56 9.15
N PRO A 28 -5.37 -6.65 8.59
CA PRO A 28 -5.97 -7.72 9.39
C PRO A 28 -5.00 -8.42 10.34
N MET A 29 -3.73 -8.59 9.95
CA MET A 29 -2.71 -9.09 10.87
C MET A 29 -2.48 -8.15 12.05
N LYS A 30 -2.44 -6.83 11.81
CA LYS A 30 -2.30 -5.83 12.88
C LYS A 30 -3.52 -5.78 13.79
N ALA A 31 -4.73 -5.86 13.24
CA ALA A 31 -5.97 -5.89 14.03
C ALA A 31 -6.03 -7.14 14.92
N ALA A 32 -5.68 -8.30 14.37
CA ALA A 32 -5.59 -9.54 15.13
C ALA A 32 -4.51 -9.51 16.22
N PHE A 33 -3.36 -8.88 15.95
CA PHE A 33 -2.31 -8.67 16.93
C PHE A 33 -2.73 -7.73 18.07
N ASP A 34 -3.41 -6.61 17.76
CA ASP A 34 -4.02 -5.72 18.76
C ASP A 34 -5.05 -6.46 19.61
N PHE A 35 -5.96 -7.20 18.98
CA PHE A 35 -6.96 -8.01 19.68
C PHE A 35 -6.30 -8.99 20.65
N ARG A 36 -5.26 -9.71 20.22
CA ARG A 36 -4.46 -10.60 21.08
C ARG A 36 -3.89 -9.87 22.30
N GLN A 37 -3.35 -8.67 22.13
CA GLN A 37 -2.85 -7.87 23.25
C GLN A 37 -3.96 -7.50 24.23
N ARG A 38 -5.17 -7.21 23.72
CA ARG A 38 -6.34 -6.94 24.57
C ARG A 38 -6.75 -8.17 25.37
N LEU A 39 -6.76 -9.34 24.74
CA LEU A 39 -7.06 -10.61 25.44
C LEU A 39 -6.13 -10.85 26.63
N ALA A 40 -4.84 -10.52 26.47
CA ALA A 40 -3.86 -10.64 27.55
C ALA A 40 -4.12 -9.69 28.74
N ASN A 41 -4.84 -8.59 28.52
CA ASN A 41 -5.15 -7.58 29.53
C ASN A 41 -6.57 -7.70 30.12
N LEU A 42 -7.33 -8.75 29.77
CA LEU A 42 -8.67 -8.96 30.31
C LEU A 42 -8.65 -9.32 31.81
N PRO A 43 -9.72 -9.02 32.55
CA PRO A 43 -9.90 -9.53 33.91
C PRO A 43 -9.81 -11.06 33.95
N VAL A 44 -9.18 -11.58 35.00
CA VAL A 44 -8.94 -13.03 35.18
C VAL A 44 -10.23 -13.85 35.08
N GLU A 45 -11.34 -13.33 35.61
CA GLU A 45 -12.66 -13.99 35.54
C GLU A 45 -13.14 -14.19 34.09
N GLN A 46 -12.97 -13.18 33.24
CA GLN A 46 -13.31 -13.28 31.82
C GLN A 46 -12.35 -14.23 31.08
N GLN A 47 -11.06 -14.19 31.42
CA GLN A 47 -10.10 -15.13 30.86
C GLN A 47 -10.48 -16.57 31.19
N GLN A 48 -10.91 -16.86 32.42
CA GLN A 48 -11.28 -18.21 32.86
C GLN A 48 -12.53 -18.76 32.16
N GLN A 49 -13.46 -17.89 31.76
CA GLN A 49 -14.69 -18.25 31.04
C GLN A 49 -14.48 -18.38 29.52
N ALA A 50 -13.28 -18.10 29.02
CA ALA A 50 -13.02 -18.04 27.59
C ALA A 50 -12.99 -19.43 26.94
N ASP A 51 -13.85 -19.62 25.93
CA ASP A 51 -14.06 -20.91 25.26
C ASP A 51 -13.70 -20.88 23.77
N ALA A 52 -14.08 -19.81 23.05
CA ALA A 52 -13.81 -19.71 21.62
C ALA A 52 -13.48 -18.27 21.19
N ILE A 53 -12.76 -18.17 20.08
CA ILE A 53 -12.56 -16.92 19.34
C ILE A 53 -13.26 -17.05 18.00
N HIS A 54 -14.06 -16.05 17.63
CA HIS A 54 -14.72 -15.96 16.34
C HIS A 54 -14.31 -14.69 15.61
N ILE A 55 -14.10 -14.81 14.31
CA ILE A 55 -13.66 -13.73 13.44
C ILE A 55 -14.69 -13.58 12.33
N PHE A 56 -15.31 -12.42 12.23
CA PHE A 56 -16.28 -12.10 11.18
C PHE A 56 -15.70 -11.06 10.24
N LEU A 57 -15.68 -11.36 8.94
CA LEU A 57 -15.17 -10.48 7.89
C LEU A 57 -16.35 -9.99 7.07
N TYR A 58 -16.41 -8.69 6.79
CA TYR A 58 -17.50 -8.03 6.10
C TYR A 58 -17.03 -7.22 4.88
N GLY A 59 -17.96 -6.93 3.98
CA GLY A 59 -17.72 -6.08 2.81
C GLY A 59 -16.63 -6.60 1.87
N SER A 60 -15.75 -5.71 1.41
CA SER A 60 -14.65 -6.06 0.50
C SER A 60 -13.66 -7.05 1.12
N LEU A 61 -13.43 -6.92 2.44
CA LEU A 61 -12.58 -7.83 3.21
C LEU A 61 -13.09 -9.28 3.18
N SER A 62 -14.41 -9.46 3.22
CA SER A 62 -15.05 -10.76 3.03
C SER A 62 -14.98 -11.24 1.58
N ALA A 63 -15.32 -10.35 0.64
CA ALA A 63 -15.46 -10.70 -0.78
C ALA A 63 -14.15 -11.23 -1.39
N THR A 64 -13.01 -10.60 -1.07
CA THR A 64 -11.72 -10.93 -1.68
C THR A 64 -10.71 -11.53 -0.70
N GLY A 65 -11.04 -11.63 0.59
CA GLY A 65 -10.09 -11.98 1.65
C GLY A 65 -9.40 -13.34 1.47
N LYS A 66 -10.05 -14.33 0.84
CA LYS A 66 -9.40 -15.62 0.53
C LYS A 66 -8.27 -15.49 -0.49
N GLY A 67 -8.48 -14.70 -1.55
CA GLY A 67 -7.46 -14.41 -2.57
C GLY A 67 -6.29 -13.61 -2.00
N HIS A 68 -6.58 -12.77 -1.00
CA HIS A 68 -5.60 -11.96 -0.29
C HIS A 68 -4.91 -12.66 0.91
N GLY A 69 -5.39 -13.84 1.31
CA GLY A 69 -4.87 -14.55 2.49
C GLY A 69 -5.18 -13.85 3.82
N THR A 70 -6.32 -13.16 3.93
CA THR A 70 -6.78 -12.48 5.15
C THR A 70 -6.92 -13.44 6.32
N ASP A 71 -7.43 -14.64 6.06
CA ASP A 71 -7.55 -15.72 7.05
C ASP A 71 -6.20 -16.07 7.70
N ARG A 72 -5.17 -16.30 6.87
CA ARG A 72 -3.80 -16.60 7.28
C ARG A 72 -3.19 -15.44 8.06
N ALA A 73 -3.44 -14.21 7.60
CA ALA A 73 -2.94 -13.01 8.23
C ALA A 73 -3.52 -12.80 9.64
N ILE A 74 -4.82 -13.05 9.81
CA ILE A 74 -5.50 -12.96 11.11
C ILE A 74 -4.97 -14.01 12.07
N VAL A 75 -4.85 -15.27 11.63
CA VAL A 75 -4.26 -16.34 12.46
C VAL A 75 -2.84 -15.99 12.89
N ALA A 76 -2.00 -15.50 11.97
CA ALA A 76 -0.65 -15.06 12.30
C ALA A 76 -0.64 -13.95 13.37
N GLY A 77 -1.51 -12.95 13.22
CA GLY A 77 -1.64 -11.86 14.21
C GLY A 77 -2.10 -12.36 15.58
N LEU A 78 -3.08 -13.27 15.63
CA LEU A 78 -3.53 -13.92 16.87
C LEU A 78 -2.44 -14.77 17.53
N MET A 79 -1.54 -15.35 16.75
CA MET A 79 -0.33 -16.05 17.25
C MET A 79 0.77 -15.08 17.73
N GLY A 80 0.61 -13.77 17.53
CA GLY A 80 1.55 -12.74 17.95
C GLY A 80 2.55 -12.33 16.87
N TRP A 81 2.37 -12.75 15.60
CA TRP A 81 3.24 -12.34 14.51
C TRP A 81 2.91 -10.91 14.09
N GLN A 82 3.93 -10.15 13.69
CA GLN A 82 3.78 -8.79 13.20
C GLN A 82 4.23 -8.70 11.74
N PRO A 83 3.56 -7.92 10.88
CA PRO A 83 3.87 -7.84 9.45
C PRO A 83 5.35 -7.57 9.15
N GLU A 84 5.97 -6.67 9.91
CA GLU A 84 7.33 -6.17 9.68
C GLU A 84 8.41 -7.24 9.95
N THR A 85 8.09 -8.28 10.73
CA THR A 85 9.02 -9.35 11.14
C THR A 85 8.56 -10.74 10.71
N THR A 86 7.41 -10.84 10.04
CA THR A 86 6.82 -12.11 9.61
C THR A 86 7.67 -12.77 8.53
N ASP A 87 7.91 -14.08 8.67
CA ASP A 87 8.43 -14.91 7.58
C ASP A 87 7.30 -15.18 6.56
N PRO A 88 7.41 -14.69 5.32
CA PRO A 88 6.43 -14.95 4.26
C PRO A 88 6.17 -16.44 4.02
N ASN A 89 7.21 -17.26 4.08
CA ASN A 89 7.07 -18.68 3.75
C ASN A 89 6.30 -19.42 4.85
N ALA A 90 6.49 -19.03 6.11
CA ALA A 90 5.70 -19.53 7.22
C ALA A 90 4.24 -19.05 7.13
N LEU A 91 4.01 -17.77 6.81
CA LEU A 91 2.67 -17.22 6.62
C LEU A 91 1.87 -17.96 5.54
N LEU A 92 2.50 -18.26 4.40
CA LEU A 92 1.87 -18.99 3.31
C LEU A 92 1.53 -20.45 3.63
N LYS A 93 2.09 -21.02 4.71
CA LYS A 93 1.78 -22.38 5.17
C LYS A 93 0.59 -22.45 6.13
N LEU A 94 0.23 -21.34 6.77
CA LEU A 94 -0.93 -21.29 7.66
C LEU A 94 -2.20 -21.64 6.89
N LEU A 95 -3.11 -22.37 7.54
CA LEU A 95 -4.42 -22.80 7.03
C LEU A 95 -4.38 -23.57 5.69
N ARG A 96 -3.22 -24.10 5.27
CA ARG A 96 -3.17 -25.01 4.11
C ARG A 96 -3.91 -26.31 4.35
N ASP A 97 -3.81 -26.82 5.58
CA ASP A 97 -4.62 -27.91 6.07
C ASP A 97 -5.76 -27.31 6.93
N PRO A 98 -7.03 -27.44 6.48
CA PRO A 98 -8.18 -26.87 7.19
C PRO A 98 -8.47 -27.55 8.53
N THR A 99 -7.83 -28.68 8.83
CA THR A 99 -7.97 -29.38 10.12
C THR A 99 -6.99 -28.84 11.17
N THR A 100 -5.96 -28.11 10.76
CA THR A 100 -4.97 -27.53 11.68
C THR A 100 -5.59 -26.38 12.46
N THR A 101 -5.36 -26.39 13.77
CA THR A 101 -5.71 -25.29 14.67
C THR A 101 -4.45 -24.66 15.25
N TYR A 102 -4.58 -23.39 15.68
CA TYR A 102 -3.48 -22.55 16.11
C TYR A 102 -3.75 -22.03 17.52
N PRO A 103 -2.81 -22.19 18.46
CA PRO A 103 -3.00 -21.79 19.84
C PRO A 103 -2.92 -20.27 20.00
N VAL A 104 -3.92 -19.69 20.66
CA VAL A 104 -4.01 -18.27 21.01
C VAL A 104 -4.08 -18.15 22.53
N PRO A 105 -3.11 -17.48 23.19
CA PRO A 105 -3.12 -17.32 24.64
C PRO A 105 -4.19 -16.31 25.07
N VAL A 106 -4.94 -16.64 26.13
CA VAL A 106 -5.94 -15.80 26.79
C VAL A 106 -5.74 -15.94 28.30
N GLY A 107 -4.90 -15.08 28.88
CA GLY A 107 -4.38 -15.30 30.24
C GLY A 107 -3.59 -16.61 30.32
N ASP A 108 -3.92 -17.44 31.31
CA ASP A 108 -3.34 -18.78 31.49
C ASP A 108 -4.00 -19.86 30.61
N ARG A 109 -5.07 -19.52 29.86
CA ARG A 109 -5.74 -20.44 28.94
C ARG A 109 -5.17 -20.33 27.53
N THR A 110 -5.35 -21.39 26.76
CA THR A 110 -5.05 -21.42 25.33
C THR A 110 -6.32 -21.79 24.56
N ILE A 111 -6.73 -20.94 23.63
CA ILE A 111 -7.86 -21.17 22.73
C ILE A 111 -7.31 -21.52 21.35
N ASN A 112 -7.80 -22.62 20.78
CA ASN A 112 -7.39 -23.06 19.45
C ASN A 112 -8.28 -22.43 18.38
N VAL A 113 -7.67 -21.70 17.45
CA VAL A 113 -8.34 -21.07 16.30
C VAL A 113 -8.00 -21.83 15.03
N GLY A 114 -9.01 -22.26 14.28
CA GLY A 114 -8.86 -22.87 12.96
C GLY A 114 -9.71 -22.15 11.91
N SER A 115 -9.82 -22.74 10.72
CA SER A 115 -10.59 -22.15 9.62
C SER A 115 -12.08 -21.99 9.93
N HIS A 116 -12.64 -22.86 10.77
CA HIS A 116 -14.08 -22.88 11.12
C HIS A 116 -14.50 -21.69 12.00
N GLN A 117 -13.54 -21.00 12.62
CA GLN A 117 -13.76 -19.80 13.42
C GLN A 117 -13.72 -18.50 12.60
N ILE A 118 -13.39 -18.58 11.30
CA ILE A 118 -13.25 -17.43 10.42
C ILE A 118 -14.43 -17.40 9.44
N HIS A 119 -15.31 -16.42 9.61
CA HIS A 119 -16.57 -16.28 8.89
C HIS A 119 -16.44 -15.20 7.83
N PHE A 120 -16.55 -15.60 6.56
CA PHE A 120 -16.63 -14.69 5.42
C PHE A 120 -18.09 -14.36 5.16
N GLU A 121 -18.56 -13.25 5.73
CA GLU A 121 -19.96 -12.86 5.69
C GLU A 121 -20.35 -12.25 4.34
N ARG A 122 -21.46 -12.74 3.77
CA ARG A 122 -22.04 -12.21 2.52
C ARG A 122 -23.12 -11.16 2.75
N LYS A 123 -23.60 -11.06 3.99
CA LYS A 123 -24.68 -10.13 4.36
C LYS A 123 -24.12 -8.72 4.46
N ARG A 124 -24.96 -7.74 4.15
CA ARG A 124 -24.65 -6.33 4.42
C ARG A 124 -24.49 -6.15 5.92
N TYR A 125 -23.38 -5.57 6.32
CA TYR A 125 -23.10 -5.15 7.69
C TYR A 125 -23.08 -3.62 7.71
N ASP A 126 -23.76 -3.02 8.69
CA ASP A 126 -23.83 -1.57 8.81
C ASP A 126 -22.52 -1.06 9.40
N SER A 127 -21.61 -0.65 8.51
CA SER A 127 -20.27 -0.21 8.86
C SER A 127 -19.90 1.03 8.02
N PRO A 128 -19.16 2.00 8.60
CA PRO A 128 -18.68 3.16 7.88
C PRO A 128 -17.62 2.82 6.82
N TYR A 129 -16.95 1.68 6.95
CA TYR A 129 -15.91 1.24 6.02
C TYR A 129 -16.27 -0.09 5.33
N ALA A 130 -15.75 -0.27 4.11
CA ALA A 130 -15.94 -1.49 3.33
C ALA A 130 -15.08 -2.66 3.81
N ASN A 131 -13.97 -2.38 4.49
CA ASN A 131 -13.03 -3.39 4.98
C ASN A 131 -13.16 -3.52 6.50
N THR A 132 -14.16 -4.29 6.93
CA THR A 132 -14.52 -4.39 8.35
C THR A 132 -14.36 -5.82 8.84
N MET A 133 -13.78 -5.96 10.03
CA MET A 133 -13.71 -7.22 10.75
C MET A 133 -14.17 -7.04 12.20
N VAL A 134 -14.83 -8.06 12.72
CA VAL A 134 -15.25 -8.12 14.13
C VAL A 134 -14.63 -9.37 14.75
N LEU A 135 -13.82 -9.18 15.79
CA LEU A 135 -13.20 -10.26 16.54
C LEU A 135 -13.92 -10.40 17.88
N LYS A 136 -14.35 -11.62 18.18
CA LYS A 136 -15.11 -11.94 19.40
C LYS A 136 -14.39 -13.00 20.21
N LEU A 137 -14.34 -12.79 21.52
CA LEU A 137 -14.07 -13.84 22.50
C LEU A 137 -15.41 -14.23 23.12
N THR A 138 -15.72 -15.53 23.15
CA THR A 138 -16.99 -16.05 23.67
C THR A 138 -16.76 -17.09 24.76
N SER A 139 -17.71 -17.18 25.69
CA SER A 139 -17.93 -18.34 26.55
C SER A 139 -19.02 -19.24 25.94
N SER A 140 -19.38 -20.32 26.63
CA SER A 140 -20.51 -21.19 26.29
C SER A 140 -21.86 -20.47 26.28
N GLU A 141 -21.99 -19.34 26.98
CA GLU A 141 -23.26 -18.65 27.21
C GLU A 141 -23.34 -17.26 26.57
N ALA A 142 -22.20 -16.58 26.39
CA ALA A 142 -22.19 -15.17 25.99
C ALA A 142 -20.93 -14.74 25.23
N THR A 143 -21.00 -13.55 24.62
CA THR A 143 -19.82 -12.83 24.12
C THR A 143 -19.16 -12.10 25.29
N LEU A 144 -17.89 -12.41 25.55
CA LEU A 144 -17.09 -11.80 26.62
C LEU A 144 -16.46 -10.49 26.15
N VAL A 145 -15.94 -10.49 24.92
CA VAL A 145 -15.28 -9.35 24.28
C VAL A 145 -15.66 -9.30 22.82
N GLU A 146 -15.93 -8.10 22.32
CA GLU A 146 -16.17 -7.83 20.91
C GLU A 146 -15.42 -6.56 20.52
N GLU A 147 -14.55 -6.66 19.52
CA GLU A 147 -13.80 -5.53 18.99
C GLU A 147 -14.01 -5.46 17.47
N GLU A 148 -14.40 -4.28 16.99
CA GLU A 148 -14.63 -4.01 15.56
C GLU A 148 -13.48 -3.17 15.02
N TYR A 149 -12.87 -3.62 13.92
CA TYR A 149 -11.72 -2.99 13.28
C TYR A 149 -12.00 -2.71 11.80
N TYR A 150 -11.41 -1.62 11.31
CA TYR A 150 -11.49 -1.16 9.94
C TYR A 150 -10.10 -1.12 9.31
N SER A 151 -9.89 -1.77 8.16
CA SER A 151 -8.65 -1.62 7.40
C SER A 151 -8.79 -0.61 6.27
N ILE A 152 -8.32 0.60 6.52
CA ILE A 152 -8.59 1.79 5.69
C ILE A 152 -7.56 2.03 4.56
N GLY A 153 -6.83 0.98 4.14
CA GLY A 153 -5.80 1.07 3.10
C GLY A 153 -4.39 1.32 3.66
N GLY A 154 -3.35 1.09 2.87
CA GLY A 154 -1.93 1.30 3.25
C GLY A 154 -1.45 0.53 4.50
N GLY A 155 -2.20 -0.47 4.96
CA GLY A 155 -1.92 -1.24 6.18
C GLY A 155 -2.22 -0.47 7.47
N PHE A 156 -3.01 0.60 7.40
CA PHE A 156 -3.56 1.29 8.56
C PHE A 156 -4.83 0.59 9.03
N ILE A 157 -5.07 0.64 10.34
CA ILE A 157 -6.29 0.16 10.98
C ILE A 157 -6.86 1.24 11.88
N ILE A 158 -8.18 1.25 12.03
CA ILE A 158 -8.91 2.00 13.05
C ILE A 158 -9.74 1.01 13.83
N ARG A 159 -9.78 1.12 15.16
CA ARG A 159 -10.70 0.36 15.99
C ARG A 159 -11.92 1.21 16.35
N LYS A 160 -13.10 0.62 16.32
CA LYS A 160 -14.35 1.32 16.64
C LYS A 160 -14.30 1.88 18.06
N GLY A 161 -14.62 3.16 18.22
CA GLY A 161 -14.59 3.85 19.51
C GLY A 161 -13.19 4.18 20.02
N GLU A 162 -12.13 3.86 19.27
CA GLU A 162 -10.84 4.46 19.50
C GLU A 162 -10.93 5.95 19.18
N PRO A 163 -10.51 6.86 20.08
CA PRO A 163 -10.40 8.26 19.73
C PRO A 163 -9.52 8.36 18.49
N GLU A 164 -9.96 9.13 17.48
CA GLU A 164 -9.00 9.57 16.48
C GLU A 164 -7.87 10.22 17.26
N VAL A 165 -6.65 9.68 17.11
CA VAL A 165 -5.46 10.38 17.57
C VAL A 165 -5.36 11.58 16.65
N HIS A 166 -6.12 12.63 16.98
CA HIS A 166 -5.98 13.91 16.33
C HIS A 166 -4.54 14.30 16.55
N ALA A 167 -3.83 14.53 15.44
CA ALA A 167 -2.46 14.98 15.47
C ALA A 167 -2.32 16.40 16.05
N ASP A 168 -3.36 16.92 16.71
CA ASP A 168 -3.37 18.15 17.50
C ASP A 168 -2.31 18.19 18.60
N GLN A 169 -1.70 17.06 18.97
CA GLN A 169 -0.53 17.03 19.86
C GLN A 169 0.83 16.99 19.13
N GLN A 170 0.86 16.64 17.84
CA GLN A 170 2.08 16.62 17.03
C GLN A 170 2.16 17.86 16.16
N THR A 171 2.97 18.82 16.60
CA THR A 171 3.29 20.00 15.80
C THR A 171 4.44 19.68 14.85
N VAL A 172 4.25 19.98 13.56
CA VAL A 172 5.35 19.97 12.57
C VAL A 172 5.80 21.40 12.29
N PRO A 173 7.08 21.65 12.00
CA PRO A 173 7.59 23.01 11.76
C PRO A 173 6.91 23.71 10.58
N TYR A 174 6.57 22.97 9.52
CA TYR A 174 6.05 23.54 8.28
C TYR A 174 4.75 22.82 7.87
N PRO A 175 3.61 23.12 8.51
CA PRO A 175 2.35 22.43 8.26
C PRO A 175 1.79 22.77 6.87
N TYR A 176 1.33 21.76 6.15
CA TYR A 176 0.62 21.90 4.88
C TYR A 176 -0.42 20.79 4.71
N GLY A 177 -1.52 21.11 4.03
CA GLY A 177 -2.57 20.15 3.64
C GLY A 177 -2.78 20.05 2.13
N THR A 178 -2.35 21.06 1.37
CA THR A 178 -2.53 21.15 -0.10
C THR A 178 -1.19 21.47 -0.79
N MET A 179 -1.12 21.23 -2.11
CA MET A 179 0.05 21.63 -2.89
C MET A 179 0.21 23.14 -2.90
N ALA A 180 -0.88 23.92 -2.95
CA ALA A 180 -0.82 25.36 -2.78
C ALA A 180 -0.18 25.78 -1.45
N ALA A 181 -0.58 25.16 -0.33
CA ALA A 181 0.00 25.42 0.98
C ALA A 181 1.48 24.99 1.07
N LEU A 182 1.84 23.85 0.46
CA LEU A 182 3.24 23.41 0.38
C LEU A 182 4.10 24.42 -0.36
N LYS A 183 3.65 24.92 -1.52
CA LYS A 183 4.34 25.97 -2.29
C LYS A 183 4.53 27.25 -1.48
N GLN A 184 3.51 27.63 -0.72
CA GLN A 184 3.59 28.78 0.17
C GLN A 184 4.66 28.57 1.25
N GLN A 185 4.66 27.43 1.95
CA GLN A 185 5.67 27.12 2.97
C GLN A 185 7.10 27.15 2.42
N LEU A 186 7.32 26.60 1.22
CA LEU A 186 8.64 26.63 0.56
C LEU A 186 9.09 28.07 0.26
N THR A 187 8.16 28.92 -0.16
CA THR A 187 8.45 30.33 -0.51
C THR A 187 8.68 31.18 0.73
N ASP A 188 7.76 31.13 1.70
CA ASP A 188 7.77 31.97 2.90
C ASP A 188 9.01 31.69 3.77
N HIS A 189 9.49 30.44 3.78
CA HIS A 189 10.67 30.03 4.55
C HIS A 189 11.95 29.89 3.72
N ASN A 190 11.90 30.14 2.40
CA ASN A 190 13.02 29.96 1.47
C ASN A 190 13.70 28.57 1.61
N LEU A 191 12.88 27.52 1.59
CA LEU A 191 13.31 26.12 1.76
C LEU A 191 13.19 25.33 0.46
N THR A 192 14.09 24.37 0.28
CA THR A 192 13.88 23.30 -0.68
C THR A 192 12.84 22.30 -0.19
N LEU A 193 12.26 21.52 -1.11
CA LEU A 193 11.32 20.46 -0.78
C LEU A 193 11.92 19.45 0.22
N ASP A 194 13.18 19.07 0.00
CA ASP A 194 13.88 18.09 0.85
C ASP A 194 14.10 18.60 2.27
N GLU A 195 14.41 19.89 2.44
CA GLU A 195 14.60 20.51 3.74
C GLU A 195 13.31 20.57 4.54
N LEU A 196 12.22 21.00 3.91
CA LEU A 196 10.90 21.06 4.53
C LEU A 196 10.43 19.67 4.97
N LEU A 197 10.47 18.69 4.05
CA LEU A 197 10.01 17.33 4.34
C LEU A 197 10.87 16.65 5.41
N MET A 198 12.19 16.84 5.36
CA MET A 198 13.08 16.29 6.38
C MET A 198 12.80 16.92 7.75
N ALA A 199 12.58 18.23 7.84
CA ALA A 199 12.27 18.90 9.10
C ALA A 199 10.94 18.40 9.70
N ASN A 200 9.91 18.25 8.88
CA ASN A 200 8.63 17.69 9.31
C ASN A 200 8.78 16.22 9.74
N GLU A 201 9.50 15.40 8.97
CA GLU A 201 9.71 13.98 9.29
C GLU A 201 10.48 13.79 10.61
N MET A 202 11.51 14.61 10.84
CA MET A 202 12.26 14.62 12.10
C MET A 202 11.37 14.98 13.29
N ALA A 203 10.50 15.97 13.14
CA ALA A 203 9.54 16.37 14.18
C ALA A 203 8.49 15.28 14.46
N LEU A 204 7.94 14.66 13.41
CA LEU A 204 6.94 13.60 13.53
C LEU A 204 7.50 12.33 14.18
N THR A 205 8.76 11.99 13.90
CA THR A 205 9.33 10.71 14.35
C THR A 205 10.26 10.81 15.54
N GLY A 206 10.67 12.03 15.93
CA GLY A 206 11.71 12.26 16.93
C GLY A 206 13.10 11.78 16.49
N ARG A 207 13.28 11.43 15.20
CA ARG A 207 14.54 10.90 14.65
C ARG A 207 15.42 12.02 14.15
N SER A 208 16.73 11.83 14.25
CA SER A 208 17.72 12.68 13.60
C SER A 208 17.69 12.52 12.08
N ARG A 209 18.22 13.51 11.35
CA ARG A 209 18.40 13.44 9.89
C ARG A 209 19.17 12.19 9.46
N ALA A 210 20.17 11.76 10.23
CA ALA A 210 20.96 10.57 9.92
C ALA A 210 20.13 9.28 10.03
N GLU A 211 19.28 9.17 11.04
CA GLU A 211 18.38 8.02 11.23
C GLU A 211 17.27 7.97 10.17
N VAL A 212 16.67 9.12 9.82
CA VAL A 212 15.68 9.20 8.75
C VAL A 212 16.31 8.74 7.43
N ASN A 213 17.49 9.25 7.11
CA ASN A 213 18.26 8.85 5.93
C ASN A 213 18.61 7.37 5.92
N GLY A 214 19.13 6.84 7.03
CA GLY A 214 19.48 5.42 7.14
C GLY A 214 18.27 4.50 6.96
N ARG A 215 17.09 4.93 7.41
CA ARG A 215 15.85 4.17 7.23
C ARG A 215 15.30 4.26 5.80
N LEU A 216 15.41 5.41 5.13
CA LEU A 216 15.14 5.52 3.69
C LEU A 216 16.06 4.60 2.87
N ASP A 217 17.35 4.52 3.25
CA ASP A 217 18.30 3.60 2.64
C ASP A 217 17.90 2.13 2.81
N GLN A 218 17.41 1.75 3.99
CA GLN A 218 16.87 0.42 4.24
C GLN A 218 15.64 0.13 3.36
N ILE A 219 14.72 1.08 3.22
CA ILE A 219 13.54 0.97 2.36
C ILE A 219 13.96 0.72 0.90
N LEU A 220 14.88 1.54 0.37
CA LEU A 220 15.43 1.35 -0.98
C LEU A 220 16.08 -0.03 -1.13
N ASP A 221 16.80 -0.50 -0.13
CA ASP A 221 17.40 -1.83 -0.15
C ASP A 221 16.34 -2.95 -0.18
N PHE A 222 15.24 -2.83 0.57
CA PHE A 222 14.12 -3.77 0.51
C PHE A 222 13.46 -3.77 -0.87
N MET A 223 13.19 -2.60 -1.44
CA MET A 223 12.64 -2.44 -2.79
C MET A 223 13.53 -3.12 -3.83
N HIS A 224 14.84 -2.83 -3.82
CA HIS A 224 15.80 -3.42 -4.75
C HIS A 224 16.01 -4.93 -4.53
N LYS A 225 15.88 -5.42 -3.28
CA LYS A 225 15.91 -6.86 -2.99
C LYS A 225 14.68 -7.55 -3.59
N ALA A 226 13.49 -6.96 -3.49
CA ALA A 226 12.27 -7.49 -4.10
C ALA A 226 12.41 -7.61 -5.62
N VAL A 227 12.85 -6.55 -6.30
CA VAL A 227 13.13 -6.59 -7.75
C VAL A 227 14.13 -7.70 -8.08
N ARG A 228 15.27 -7.78 -7.38
CA ARG A 228 16.29 -8.82 -7.64
C ARG A 228 15.79 -10.24 -7.46
N ARG A 229 14.90 -10.50 -6.49
CA ARG A 229 14.28 -11.82 -6.31
C ARG A 229 13.34 -12.13 -7.45
N GLY A 230 12.44 -11.20 -7.79
CA GLY A 230 11.47 -11.38 -8.88
C GLY A 230 12.11 -11.62 -10.24
N LEU A 231 13.23 -10.95 -10.55
CA LEU A 231 13.97 -11.18 -11.79
C LEU A 231 14.59 -12.58 -11.91
N LYS A 232 14.75 -13.31 -10.80
CA LYS A 232 15.33 -14.67 -10.77
C LYS A 232 14.28 -15.77 -10.60
N HIS A 233 13.15 -15.45 -9.98
CA HIS A 233 12.15 -16.43 -9.57
C HIS A 233 11.27 -16.83 -10.76
N LYS A 234 11.38 -18.08 -11.20
CA LYS A 234 10.57 -18.66 -12.27
C LYS A 234 9.38 -19.44 -11.70
N GLY A 235 8.39 -19.74 -12.54
CA GLY A 235 7.25 -20.59 -12.19
C GLY A 235 5.92 -19.82 -12.22
N THR A 236 4.93 -20.37 -11.51
CA THR A 236 3.56 -19.83 -11.47
C THR A 236 3.25 -19.20 -10.11
N LEU A 237 2.42 -18.17 -10.12
CA LEU A 237 1.94 -17.50 -8.91
C LEU A 237 0.91 -18.38 -8.18
N PRO A 238 0.80 -18.24 -6.83
CA PRO A 238 -0.16 -18.99 -6.04
C PRO A 238 -1.60 -18.63 -6.39
N GLY A 239 -2.55 -19.46 -5.98
CA GLY A 239 -3.97 -19.29 -6.29
C GLY A 239 -4.45 -20.13 -7.47
N SER A 240 -5.71 -19.91 -7.85
CA SER A 240 -6.41 -20.65 -8.91
C SER A 240 -6.05 -20.19 -10.32
N ILE A 241 -5.60 -18.94 -10.49
CA ILE A 241 -5.27 -18.36 -11.80
C ILE A 241 -4.06 -19.07 -12.45
N LYS A 242 -3.11 -19.56 -11.63
CA LYS A 242 -1.84 -20.18 -12.11
C LYS A 242 -1.06 -19.28 -13.07
N LEU A 243 -1.11 -17.96 -12.87
CA LEU A 243 -0.45 -16.98 -13.73
C LEU A 243 1.07 -17.23 -13.74
N SER A 244 1.65 -17.32 -14.94
CA SER A 244 3.10 -17.49 -15.11
C SER A 244 3.85 -16.18 -14.84
N ARG A 245 4.99 -16.29 -14.15
CA ARG A 245 5.90 -15.16 -13.94
C ARG A 245 6.55 -14.75 -15.26
N LYS A 246 6.50 -13.45 -15.56
CA LYS A 246 6.99 -12.82 -16.79
C LYS A 246 8.27 -12.00 -16.55
N ALA A 247 8.54 -11.56 -15.32
CA ALA A 247 9.69 -10.70 -15.04
C ALA A 247 11.05 -11.29 -15.48
N PRO A 248 11.38 -12.58 -15.22
CA PRO A 248 12.64 -13.15 -15.68
C PRO A 248 12.76 -13.22 -17.21
N ILE A 249 11.63 -13.42 -17.91
CA ILE A 249 11.58 -13.54 -19.36
C ILE A 249 11.86 -12.17 -19.99
N LEU A 250 11.14 -11.13 -19.56
CA LEU A 250 11.35 -9.77 -20.05
C LEU A 250 12.76 -9.26 -19.75
N PHE A 251 13.31 -9.59 -18.57
CA PHE A 251 14.66 -9.18 -18.22
C PHE A 251 15.72 -9.80 -19.13
N GLN A 252 15.57 -11.08 -19.46
CA GLN A 252 16.48 -11.76 -20.38
C GLN A 252 16.35 -11.19 -21.80
N GLN A 253 15.12 -10.98 -22.27
CA GLN A 253 14.83 -10.36 -23.56
C GLN A 253 15.46 -8.96 -23.67
N ALA A 254 15.31 -8.11 -22.65
CA ALA A 254 15.89 -6.77 -22.65
C ALA A 254 17.42 -6.78 -22.78
N LYS A 255 18.09 -7.74 -22.13
CA LYS A 255 19.55 -7.93 -22.23
C LYS A 255 20.00 -8.35 -23.62
N GLU A 256 19.26 -9.24 -24.27
CA GLU A 256 19.55 -9.71 -25.63
C GLU A 256 19.27 -8.61 -26.67
N MET A 257 18.34 -7.72 -26.38
CA MET A 257 17.95 -6.59 -27.22
C MET A 257 18.75 -5.31 -26.93
N SER A 258 19.96 -5.36 -26.37
CA SER A 258 20.68 -4.17 -25.87
C SER A 258 20.94 -3.07 -26.92
N GLN A 259 20.77 -3.35 -28.21
CA GLN A 259 20.88 -2.37 -29.31
C GLN A 259 19.53 -1.83 -29.82
N SER A 260 18.40 -2.33 -29.32
CA SER A 260 17.05 -1.84 -29.66
C SER A 260 16.64 -0.67 -28.76
N THR A 261 15.95 0.31 -29.34
CA THR A 261 15.33 1.43 -28.62
C THR A 261 14.34 0.96 -27.55
N ASP A 262 13.73 -0.21 -27.73
CA ASP A 262 12.70 -0.73 -26.84
C ASP A 262 13.28 -1.35 -25.57
N SER A 263 14.57 -1.70 -25.56
CA SER A 263 15.24 -2.40 -24.45
C SER A 263 15.04 -1.66 -23.11
N PHE A 264 15.09 -0.33 -23.14
CA PHE A 264 14.83 0.51 -21.96
C PHE A 264 13.44 0.27 -21.36
N LEU A 265 12.38 0.28 -22.17
CA LEU A 265 11.01 0.05 -21.71
C LEU A 265 10.82 -1.40 -21.24
N ILE A 266 11.45 -2.36 -21.90
CA ILE A 266 11.39 -3.77 -21.48
C ILE A 266 12.10 -3.95 -20.13
N PHE A 267 13.22 -3.28 -19.87
CA PHE A 267 13.86 -3.28 -18.55
C PHE A 267 12.95 -2.69 -17.47
N LEU A 268 12.35 -1.53 -17.72
CA LEU A 268 11.40 -0.91 -16.77
C LEU A 268 10.23 -1.86 -16.46
N ASN A 269 9.63 -2.44 -17.50
CA ASN A 269 8.56 -3.42 -17.35
C ASN A 269 9.01 -4.63 -16.53
N ALA A 270 10.19 -5.19 -16.81
CA ALA A 270 10.74 -6.32 -16.07
C ALA A 270 10.95 -6.00 -14.58
N TYR A 271 11.41 -4.79 -14.24
CA TYR A 271 11.62 -4.38 -12.85
C TYR A 271 10.31 -4.21 -12.08
N CYS A 272 9.31 -3.58 -12.70
CA CYS A 272 7.99 -3.42 -12.10
C CYS A 272 7.29 -4.78 -11.91
N LEU A 273 7.31 -5.64 -12.94
CA LEU A 273 6.76 -6.98 -12.86
C LEU A 273 7.47 -7.81 -11.78
N ALA A 274 8.79 -7.70 -11.64
CA ALA A 274 9.53 -8.45 -10.64
C ALA A 274 9.03 -8.16 -9.22
N ALA A 275 8.85 -6.89 -8.86
CA ALA A 275 8.33 -6.52 -7.55
C ALA A 275 6.84 -6.90 -7.39
N SER A 276 6.01 -6.69 -8.41
CA SER A 276 4.59 -7.07 -8.36
C SER A 276 4.36 -8.58 -8.27
N GLU A 277 5.17 -9.39 -8.95
CA GLU A 277 5.10 -10.86 -8.87
C GLU A 277 5.58 -11.38 -7.51
N GLU A 278 6.59 -10.74 -6.90
CA GLU A 278 6.98 -11.05 -5.52
C GLU A 278 5.87 -10.70 -4.52
N ASN A 279 5.18 -9.57 -4.70
CA ASN A 279 4.01 -9.23 -3.92
C ASN A 279 2.90 -10.29 -4.07
N ALA A 280 2.53 -10.63 -5.30
CA ALA A 280 1.49 -11.59 -5.60
C ALA A 280 1.78 -12.99 -5.06
N ALA A 281 3.05 -13.34 -4.90
CA ALA A 281 3.49 -14.59 -4.29
C ALA A 281 3.53 -14.55 -2.75
N GLY A 282 3.19 -13.43 -2.12
CA GLY A 282 3.21 -13.25 -0.67
C GLY A 282 4.57 -12.87 -0.09
N GLY A 283 5.56 -12.56 -0.93
CA GLY A 283 6.91 -12.20 -0.49
C GLY A 283 6.97 -10.84 0.23
N ILE A 284 8.14 -10.52 0.82
CA ILE A 284 8.37 -9.20 1.43
C ILE A 284 8.50 -8.12 0.37
N VAL A 285 7.61 -7.13 0.42
CA VAL A 285 7.62 -5.94 -0.44
C VAL A 285 7.54 -4.68 0.41
N VAL A 286 7.61 -3.52 -0.26
CA VAL A 286 7.39 -2.21 0.37
C VAL A 286 6.14 -1.59 -0.23
N THR A 287 5.21 -1.13 0.61
CA THR A 287 4.04 -0.39 0.15
C THR A 287 4.45 0.90 -0.55
N ALA A 288 3.80 1.26 -1.67
CA ALA A 288 4.14 2.48 -2.41
C ALA A 288 3.00 3.03 -3.29
N PRO A 289 1.86 3.50 -2.73
CA PRO A 289 1.55 3.60 -1.30
C PRO A 289 0.82 2.37 -0.74
N THR A 290 0.44 1.41 -1.59
CA THR A 290 -0.17 0.12 -1.19
C THR A 290 0.66 -1.05 -1.69
N SER A 291 0.39 -2.27 -1.19
CA SER A 291 1.04 -3.49 -1.71
C SER A 291 0.64 -3.78 -3.16
N GLY A 292 -0.59 -3.46 -3.55
CA GLY A 292 -1.08 -3.63 -4.93
C GLY A 292 -0.34 -2.76 -5.95
N ALA A 293 0.19 -1.61 -5.52
CA ALA A 293 0.97 -0.69 -6.34
C ALA A 293 2.50 -0.76 -6.08
N SER A 294 2.96 -1.80 -5.37
CA SER A 294 4.36 -1.95 -4.95
C SER A 294 5.35 -2.28 -6.08
N GLY A 295 4.93 -2.32 -7.34
CA GLY A 295 5.82 -2.50 -8.49
C GLY A 295 6.37 -1.19 -9.05
N VAL A 296 5.61 -0.09 -8.94
CA VAL A 296 5.94 1.18 -9.62
C VAL A 296 7.21 1.81 -9.06
N ILE A 297 7.21 2.20 -7.78
CA ILE A 297 8.35 2.87 -7.15
C ILE A 297 9.60 1.97 -7.09
N PRO A 298 9.51 0.67 -6.73
CA PRO A 298 10.68 -0.21 -6.78
C PRO A 298 11.27 -0.38 -8.18
N GLY A 299 10.43 -0.46 -9.22
CA GLY A 299 10.91 -0.53 -10.60
C GLY A 299 11.66 0.74 -11.02
N LEU A 300 11.10 1.92 -10.69
CA LEU A 300 11.70 3.21 -11.01
C LEU A 300 12.98 3.51 -10.22
N THR A 301 13.03 3.16 -8.93
CA THR A 301 14.24 3.31 -8.10
C THR A 301 15.36 2.37 -8.56
N TYR A 302 15.00 1.13 -8.94
CA TYR A 302 15.96 0.18 -9.50
C TYR A 302 16.49 0.64 -10.85
N LEU A 303 15.62 1.16 -11.73
CA LEU A 303 16.02 1.80 -12.98
C LEU A 303 16.96 2.99 -12.73
N ALA A 304 16.57 3.93 -11.86
CA ALA A 304 17.36 5.09 -11.49
C ALA A 304 18.77 4.72 -10.98
N LYS A 305 18.88 3.64 -10.20
CA LYS A 305 20.16 3.16 -9.70
C LYS A 305 21.01 2.49 -10.78
N HIS A 306 20.41 1.64 -11.61
CA HIS A 306 21.16 0.72 -12.48
C HIS A 306 21.33 1.20 -13.93
N HIS A 307 20.46 2.09 -14.41
CA HIS A 307 20.53 2.68 -15.75
C HIS A 307 21.03 4.12 -15.72
N PHE A 308 20.55 4.94 -14.78
CA PHE A 308 20.96 6.34 -14.67
C PHE A 308 22.12 6.55 -13.70
N HIS A 309 22.50 5.51 -12.95
CA HIS A 309 23.61 5.53 -12.00
C HIS A 309 23.52 6.61 -10.91
N TYR A 310 22.30 7.01 -10.54
CA TYR A 310 22.11 7.97 -9.45
C TYR A 310 22.63 7.44 -8.11
N ASP A 311 23.14 8.36 -7.29
CA ASP A 311 23.68 8.04 -5.98
C ASP A 311 22.57 7.89 -4.93
N ARG A 312 22.93 7.47 -3.70
CA ARG A 312 21.95 7.30 -2.62
C ARG A 312 21.33 8.63 -2.17
N ALA A 313 22.03 9.76 -2.28
CA ALA A 313 21.46 11.05 -1.91
C ALA A 313 20.34 11.46 -2.87
N THR A 314 20.58 11.34 -4.18
CA THR A 314 19.57 11.60 -5.21
C THR A 314 18.35 10.70 -5.06
N LEU A 315 18.55 9.40 -4.80
CA LEU A 315 17.42 8.48 -4.57
C LEU A 315 16.61 8.86 -3.33
N ARG A 316 17.24 9.30 -2.23
CA ARG A 316 16.54 9.76 -1.03
C ARG A 316 15.73 11.02 -1.30
N SER A 317 16.29 12.00 -1.99
CA SER A 317 15.57 13.20 -2.43
C SER A 317 14.35 12.84 -3.28
N GLY A 318 14.52 11.93 -4.25
CA GLY A 318 13.41 11.41 -5.04
C GLY A 318 12.33 10.75 -4.19
N MET A 319 12.71 9.94 -3.20
CA MET A 319 11.76 9.28 -2.29
C MET A 319 10.98 10.28 -1.44
N LEU A 320 11.59 11.38 -1.01
CA LEU A 320 10.90 12.47 -0.31
C LEU A 320 9.89 13.17 -1.23
N ALA A 321 10.26 13.45 -2.49
CA ALA A 321 9.32 14.02 -3.46
C ALA A 321 8.14 13.08 -3.74
N ALA A 322 8.39 11.77 -3.90
CA ALA A 322 7.34 10.76 -3.98
C ALA A 322 6.44 10.78 -2.73
N ALA A 323 7.02 10.87 -1.53
CA ALA A 323 6.28 10.93 -0.29
C ALA A 323 5.33 12.13 -0.23
N ALA A 324 5.79 13.31 -0.60
CA ALA A 324 4.96 14.52 -0.62
C ALA A 324 3.68 14.36 -1.46
N ILE A 325 3.80 13.76 -2.65
CA ILE A 325 2.64 13.47 -3.51
C ILE A 325 1.73 12.44 -2.85
N GLY A 326 2.28 11.34 -2.33
CA GLY A 326 1.50 10.31 -1.64
C GLY A 326 0.75 10.85 -0.42
N PHE A 327 1.36 11.78 0.34
CA PHE A 327 0.71 12.44 1.47
C PHE A 327 -0.46 13.31 1.03
N LEU A 328 -0.28 14.13 0.00
CA LEU A 328 -1.33 15.00 -0.54
C LEU A 328 -2.53 14.20 -1.02
N VAL A 329 -2.28 13.08 -1.71
CA VAL A 329 -3.35 12.19 -2.19
C VAL A 329 -4.06 11.51 -1.02
N LYS A 330 -3.32 10.93 -0.06
CA LYS A 330 -3.89 10.28 1.13
C LYS A 330 -4.72 11.25 1.97
N HIS A 331 -4.24 12.48 2.16
CA HIS A 331 -4.89 13.47 3.02
C HIS A 331 -6.16 14.05 2.40
N ASN A 332 -6.13 14.36 1.10
CA ASN A 332 -7.25 15.04 0.45
C ASN A 332 -8.26 14.08 -0.20
N ALA A 333 -7.86 12.84 -0.49
CA ALA A 333 -8.69 11.79 -1.08
C ALA A 333 -8.58 10.49 -0.26
N SER A 334 -8.13 9.40 -0.88
CA SER A 334 -7.81 8.13 -0.24
C SER A 334 -6.87 7.34 -1.14
N ILE A 335 -6.13 6.40 -0.55
CA ILE A 335 -5.28 5.43 -1.24
C ILE A 335 -5.86 4.01 -1.20
N SER A 336 -7.12 3.87 -0.76
CA SER A 336 -7.80 2.58 -0.64
C SER A 336 -8.46 2.17 -1.95
N GLY A 337 -8.15 0.96 -2.44
CA GLY A 337 -8.83 0.38 -3.61
C GLY A 337 -10.33 0.23 -3.42
N ALA A 338 -10.77 -0.09 -2.19
CA ALA A 338 -12.17 -0.19 -1.80
C ALA A 338 -12.93 1.16 -1.81
N GLU A 339 -12.23 2.29 -1.78
CA GLU A 339 -12.85 3.63 -1.77
C GLU A 339 -12.70 4.33 -3.13
N MET A 340 -11.51 4.25 -3.71
CA MET A 340 -11.09 5.04 -4.86
C MET A 340 -10.91 4.21 -6.14
N GLY A 341 -11.02 2.89 -6.09
CA GLY A 341 -10.54 2.04 -7.18
C GLY A 341 -9.01 2.12 -7.33
N CYS A 342 -8.48 1.59 -8.42
CA CYS A 342 -7.04 1.45 -8.62
C CYS A 342 -6.36 2.79 -8.95
N MET A 343 -7.12 3.84 -9.28
CA MET A 343 -6.57 5.19 -9.38
C MET A 343 -6.03 5.71 -8.04
N GLY A 344 -6.62 5.32 -6.91
CA GLY A 344 -6.10 5.65 -5.57
C GLY A 344 -4.83 4.88 -5.20
N GLU A 345 -4.56 3.77 -5.88
CA GLU A 345 -3.39 2.92 -5.63
C GLU A 345 -2.30 3.12 -6.68
N VAL A 346 -2.47 2.53 -7.87
CA VAL A 346 -1.50 2.59 -8.97
C VAL A 346 -1.43 4.00 -9.56
N GLY A 347 -2.56 4.73 -9.63
CA GLY A 347 -2.55 6.12 -10.07
C GLY A 347 -1.71 7.01 -9.14
N THR A 348 -1.91 6.89 -7.83
CA THR A 348 -1.06 7.54 -6.82
C THR A 348 0.40 7.12 -6.95
N ALA A 349 0.69 5.83 -7.08
CA ALA A 349 2.05 5.33 -7.24
C ALA A 349 2.74 5.87 -8.51
N SER A 350 2.00 5.99 -9.61
CA SER A 350 2.47 6.62 -10.85
C SER A 350 2.82 8.09 -10.63
N ALA A 351 1.99 8.83 -9.91
CA ALA A 351 2.24 10.24 -9.60
C ALA A 351 3.44 10.43 -8.67
N MET A 352 3.54 9.59 -7.64
CA MET A 352 4.71 9.49 -6.77
C MET A 352 5.98 9.17 -7.59
N GLY A 353 5.88 8.26 -8.56
CA GLY A 353 6.98 7.89 -9.45
C GLY A 353 7.44 9.02 -10.38
N ALA A 354 6.49 9.78 -10.92
CA ALA A 354 6.77 10.93 -11.77
C ALA A 354 7.50 12.05 -10.97
N ALA A 355 7.04 12.31 -9.75
CA ALA A 355 7.71 13.22 -8.82
C ALA A 355 9.12 12.73 -8.43
N PHE A 356 9.27 11.43 -8.14
CA PHE A 356 10.57 10.80 -7.86
C PHE A 356 11.58 11.05 -8.98
N LEU A 357 11.22 10.73 -10.23
CA LEU A 357 12.10 10.89 -11.39
C LEU A 357 12.46 12.36 -11.63
N THR A 358 11.46 13.24 -11.57
CA THR A 358 11.63 14.68 -11.77
C THR A 358 12.62 15.26 -10.76
N ARG A 359 12.46 14.89 -9.48
CA ARG A 359 13.37 15.31 -8.41
C ARG A 359 14.79 14.76 -8.57
N CYS A 360 14.94 13.53 -9.05
CA CYS A 360 16.25 12.92 -9.31
C CYS A 360 17.02 13.62 -10.45
N VAL A 361 16.30 14.04 -11.49
CA VAL A 361 16.90 14.68 -12.67
C VAL A 361 17.17 16.16 -12.41
N GLN A 362 16.23 16.85 -11.77
CA GLN A 362 16.33 18.29 -11.52
C GLN A 362 16.70 18.54 -10.06
N ASN A 363 18.00 18.44 -9.75
CA ASN A 363 18.49 18.54 -8.38
C ASN A 363 18.17 19.87 -7.68
N GLN A 364 17.90 20.92 -8.46
CA GLN A 364 17.52 22.27 -8.02
C GLN A 364 16.11 22.67 -8.50
N ALA A 365 15.28 21.72 -8.93
CA ALA A 365 13.93 22.04 -9.39
C ALA A 365 13.16 22.79 -8.31
N THR A 366 12.51 23.87 -8.73
CA THR A 366 11.36 24.38 -8.00
C THR A 366 10.29 23.29 -7.95
N ILE A 367 9.38 23.37 -7.00
CA ILE A 367 8.28 22.41 -6.87
C ILE A 367 7.38 22.31 -8.12
N GLY A 368 7.43 23.28 -9.04
CA GLY A 368 6.60 23.35 -10.24
C GLY A 368 6.65 22.12 -11.15
N PRO A 369 7.82 21.72 -11.69
CA PRO A 369 7.93 20.50 -12.50
C PRO A 369 7.51 19.22 -11.76
N ILE A 370 7.77 19.14 -10.45
CA ILE A 370 7.35 18.00 -9.62
C ILE A 370 5.82 17.93 -9.54
N GLU A 371 5.15 19.06 -9.29
CA GLU A 371 3.70 19.19 -9.29
C GLU A 371 3.11 18.82 -10.66
N ALA A 372 3.67 19.35 -11.75
CA ALA A 372 3.22 19.08 -13.12
C ALA A 372 3.35 17.59 -13.48
N ALA A 373 4.47 16.95 -13.14
CA ALA A 373 4.67 15.53 -13.43
C ALA A 373 3.69 14.64 -12.65
N ALA A 374 3.45 14.97 -11.38
CA ALA A 374 2.50 14.26 -10.54
C ALA A 374 1.05 14.43 -11.04
N GLU A 375 0.70 15.64 -11.45
CA GLU A 375 -0.63 15.97 -11.96
C GLU A 375 -0.96 15.17 -13.24
N ILE A 376 -0.12 15.24 -14.27
CA ILE A 376 -0.25 14.47 -15.52
C ILE A 376 -0.38 12.97 -15.21
N ALA A 377 0.41 12.46 -14.27
CA ALA A 377 0.37 11.05 -13.92
C ALA A 377 -0.97 10.64 -13.27
N ILE A 378 -1.57 11.47 -12.39
CA ILE A 378 -2.91 11.18 -11.84
C ILE A 378 -3.97 11.28 -12.93
N GLU A 379 -3.91 12.33 -13.78
CA GLU A 379 -4.85 12.56 -14.88
C GLU A 379 -5.01 11.29 -15.74
N HIS A 380 -3.90 10.67 -16.12
CA HIS A 380 -3.87 9.44 -16.92
C HIS A 380 -4.29 8.15 -16.19
N HIS A 381 -4.79 8.25 -14.95
CA HIS A 381 -5.35 7.15 -14.18
C HIS A 381 -6.77 7.39 -13.67
N LEU A 382 -7.35 8.59 -13.85
CA LEU A 382 -8.70 8.89 -13.38
C LEU A 382 -9.74 7.90 -13.93
N GLY A 383 -10.61 7.41 -13.06
CA GLY A 383 -11.66 6.44 -13.39
C GLY A 383 -11.21 4.98 -13.38
N MET A 384 -9.94 4.68 -13.08
CA MET A 384 -9.46 3.29 -13.04
C MET A 384 -10.05 2.51 -11.85
N THR A 385 -10.83 1.48 -12.17
CA THR A 385 -11.54 0.57 -11.23
C THR A 385 -10.59 -0.39 -10.50
N CYS A 386 -11.01 -1.03 -9.40
CA CYS A 386 -10.20 -2.04 -8.68
C CYS A 386 -10.92 -3.39 -8.63
N ASP A 387 -10.93 -4.10 -9.75
CA ASP A 387 -11.72 -5.29 -10.01
C ASP A 387 -10.85 -6.51 -10.36
N PRO A 388 -10.00 -6.98 -9.43
CA PRO A 388 -9.05 -8.05 -9.72
C PRO A 388 -9.73 -9.39 -10.00
N ILE A 389 -9.17 -10.15 -10.94
CA ILE A 389 -9.64 -11.50 -11.27
C ILE A 389 -9.48 -12.41 -10.04
N GLY A 390 -10.56 -13.10 -9.66
CA GLY A 390 -10.60 -14.03 -8.54
C GLY A 390 -10.24 -13.41 -7.18
N GLY A 391 -10.26 -12.08 -7.06
CA GLY A 391 -9.83 -11.37 -5.85
C GLY A 391 -8.31 -11.42 -5.61
N TYR A 392 -7.51 -11.81 -6.60
CA TYR A 392 -6.05 -11.89 -6.46
C TYR A 392 -5.37 -10.62 -6.95
N VAL A 393 -4.32 -10.18 -6.24
CA VAL A 393 -3.43 -9.08 -6.68
C VAL A 393 -2.48 -9.58 -7.79
N GLN A 394 -3.06 -10.04 -8.89
CA GLN A 394 -2.37 -10.61 -10.04
C GLN A 394 -2.82 -9.90 -11.32
N ILE A 395 -4.04 -10.18 -11.78
CA ILE A 395 -4.61 -9.59 -13.00
C ILE A 395 -5.74 -8.64 -12.59
N PRO A 396 -5.74 -7.37 -13.04
CA PRO A 396 -4.76 -6.69 -13.91
C PRO A 396 -3.62 -5.99 -13.14
N CYS A 397 -3.47 -6.26 -11.84
CA CYS A 397 -2.59 -5.52 -10.93
C CYS A 397 -1.12 -5.49 -11.39
N ILE A 398 -0.58 -6.61 -11.85
CA ILE A 398 0.83 -6.73 -12.25
C ILE A 398 1.11 -5.85 -13.48
N GLU A 399 0.28 -5.94 -14.52
CA GLU A 399 0.42 -5.11 -15.71
C GLU A 399 0.17 -3.63 -15.41
N ARG A 400 -0.80 -3.32 -14.53
CA ARG A 400 -1.06 -1.94 -14.10
C ARG A 400 0.17 -1.29 -13.45
N ASN A 401 0.99 -2.04 -12.72
CA ASN A 401 2.23 -1.49 -12.16
C ASN A 401 3.25 -1.11 -13.24
N ALA A 402 3.46 -1.96 -14.24
CA ALA A 402 4.36 -1.64 -15.36
C ALA A 402 3.84 -0.45 -16.17
N MET A 403 2.54 -0.46 -16.52
CA MET A 403 1.92 0.65 -17.24
C MET A 403 1.94 1.95 -16.43
N GLY A 404 1.74 1.87 -15.11
CA GLY A 404 1.87 3.00 -14.20
C GLY A 404 3.28 3.58 -14.19
N ALA A 405 4.32 2.75 -14.16
CA ALA A 405 5.69 3.22 -14.22
C ALA A 405 6.06 3.85 -15.57
N VAL A 406 5.55 3.30 -16.69
CA VAL A 406 5.72 3.90 -18.03
C VAL A 406 5.04 5.27 -18.09
N LYS A 407 3.81 5.39 -17.59
CA LYS A 407 3.10 6.67 -17.51
C LYS A 407 3.82 7.67 -16.60
N ALA A 408 4.34 7.22 -15.46
CA ALA A 408 5.14 8.04 -14.56
C ALA A 408 6.40 8.60 -15.26
N TYR A 409 7.11 7.74 -16.00
CA TYR A 409 8.28 8.14 -16.77
C TYR A 409 7.93 9.15 -17.86
N ASN A 410 6.85 8.91 -18.60
CA ASN A 410 6.41 9.82 -19.65
C ASN A 410 5.91 11.16 -19.08
N ALA A 411 5.19 11.14 -17.95
CA ALA A 411 4.75 12.36 -17.25
C ALA A 411 5.95 13.21 -16.78
N PHE A 412 7.00 12.58 -16.27
CA PHE A 412 8.27 13.24 -15.97
C PHE A 412 8.87 13.91 -17.23
N LEU A 413 8.93 13.20 -18.36
CA LEU A 413 9.45 13.78 -19.60
C LEU A 413 8.64 14.99 -20.07
N LEU A 414 7.31 14.88 -20.06
CA LEU A 414 6.40 15.96 -20.46
C LEU A 414 6.57 17.20 -19.54
N ALA A 415 6.63 16.98 -18.23
CA ALA A 415 6.78 18.05 -17.25
C ALA A 415 8.15 18.75 -17.30
N THR A 416 9.20 18.03 -17.72
CA THR A 416 10.57 18.58 -17.80
C THR A 416 10.96 19.11 -19.17
N SER A 417 10.17 18.83 -20.22
CA SER A 417 10.41 19.31 -21.58
C SER A 417 9.87 20.73 -21.84
N GLY A 418 9.05 21.28 -20.93
CA GLY A 418 8.45 22.61 -21.06
C GLY A 418 8.43 23.39 -19.75
N ALA A 419 7.88 24.60 -19.77
CA ALA A 419 7.69 25.37 -18.55
C ALA A 419 6.49 24.84 -17.76
N ALA A 420 6.66 24.63 -16.45
CA ALA A 420 5.57 24.18 -15.57
C ALA A 420 4.34 25.11 -15.60
N SER A 421 4.55 26.41 -15.89
CA SER A 421 3.49 27.41 -16.07
C SER A 421 2.56 27.16 -17.27
N PHE A 422 2.91 26.23 -18.16
CA PHE A 422 2.03 25.82 -19.25
C PHE A 422 0.91 24.89 -18.78
N GLN A 423 1.08 24.21 -17.64
CA GLN A 423 0.03 23.38 -17.08
C GLN A 423 -1.14 24.23 -16.59
N LYS A 424 -2.35 23.83 -17.02
CA LYS A 424 -3.60 24.55 -16.72
C LYS A 424 -4.35 23.96 -15.55
N ILE A 425 -4.10 22.69 -15.25
CA ILE A 425 -4.70 21.97 -14.15
C ILE A 425 -3.68 21.87 -13.02
N SER A 426 -4.13 22.13 -11.79
CA SER A 426 -3.29 21.98 -10.60
C SER A 426 -3.43 20.57 -10.03
N LEU A 427 -2.41 20.12 -9.29
CA LEU A 427 -2.46 18.85 -8.59
C LEU A 427 -3.63 18.80 -7.59
N ASP A 428 -3.88 19.89 -6.86
CA ASP A 428 -5.01 19.98 -5.92
C ASP A 428 -6.36 19.77 -6.63
N ALA A 429 -6.52 20.32 -7.84
CA ALA A 429 -7.73 20.15 -8.64
C ALA A 429 -7.89 18.70 -9.11
N VAL A 430 -6.82 18.07 -9.61
CA VAL A 430 -6.86 16.68 -10.08
C VAL A 430 -7.13 15.69 -8.94
N ILE A 431 -6.58 15.93 -7.73
CA ILE A 431 -6.88 15.13 -6.54
C ILE A 431 -8.34 15.28 -6.11
N LYS A 432 -8.90 16.49 -6.19
CA LYS A 432 -10.32 16.73 -5.92
C LYS A 432 -11.22 15.97 -6.91
N VAL A 433 -10.86 15.97 -8.20
CA VAL A 433 -11.55 15.17 -9.22
C VAL A 433 -11.41 13.69 -8.90
N MET A 434 -10.20 13.21 -8.57
CA MET A 434 -9.98 11.82 -8.17
C MET A 434 -10.93 11.41 -7.04
N LYS A 435 -11.02 12.21 -5.96
CA LYS A 435 -11.95 12.00 -4.83
C LYS A 435 -13.40 11.88 -5.27
N ALA A 436 -13.86 12.83 -6.10
CA ALA A 436 -15.23 12.83 -6.61
C ALA A 436 -15.51 11.58 -7.45
N THR A 437 -14.62 11.24 -8.38
CA THR A 437 -14.75 10.03 -9.20
C THR A 437 -14.78 8.76 -8.36
N GLY A 438 -14.00 8.66 -7.29
CA GLY A 438 -14.01 7.50 -6.39
C GLY A 438 -15.34 7.38 -5.63
N ARG A 439 -15.89 8.50 -5.16
CA ARG A 439 -17.22 8.55 -4.53
C ARG A 439 -18.31 8.11 -5.51
N ASP A 440 -18.24 8.57 -6.75
CA ASP A 440 -19.26 8.34 -7.77
C ASP A 440 -19.13 6.93 -8.42
N MET A 441 -17.99 6.26 -8.25
CA MET A 441 -17.76 4.89 -8.71
C MET A 441 -18.64 3.89 -7.96
N SER A 442 -19.39 3.07 -8.69
CA SER A 442 -20.19 1.98 -8.10
C SER A 442 -19.31 0.99 -7.34
N THR A 443 -19.78 0.54 -6.18
CA THR A 443 -19.07 -0.38 -5.28
C THR A 443 -18.66 -1.68 -5.95
N LYS A 444 -19.42 -2.16 -6.93
CA LYS A 444 -19.13 -3.39 -7.69
C LYS A 444 -17.85 -3.31 -8.53
N TYR A 445 -17.44 -2.10 -8.91
CA TYR A 445 -16.21 -1.83 -9.67
C TYR A 445 -15.02 -1.45 -8.76
N LYS A 446 -15.20 -1.50 -7.43
CA LYS A 446 -14.13 -1.37 -6.44
C LYS A 446 -13.66 -2.77 -6.03
N GLU A 447 -12.92 -2.86 -4.93
CA GLU A 447 -12.22 -4.06 -4.41
C GLU A 447 -13.16 -5.21 -3.94
N THR A 448 -14.31 -5.43 -4.59
CA THR A 448 -15.25 -6.54 -4.32
C THR A 448 -15.16 -7.67 -5.34
N SER A 449 -14.53 -7.44 -6.51
CA SER A 449 -14.47 -8.40 -7.63
C SER A 449 -15.85 -8.85 -8.16
N GLU A 450 -16.86 -7.99 -8.04
CA GLU A 450 -18.25 -8.30 -8.45
C GLU A 450 -18.62 -7.77 -9.86
N ALA A 451 -17.71 -7.06 -10.52
CA ALA A 451 -17.92 -6.50 -11.87
C ALA A 451 -16.62 -6.42 -12.67
N GLY A 452 -16.70 -5.85 -13.86
CA GLY A 452 -15.55 -5.53 -14.71
C GLY A 452 -14.73 -6.76 -15.09
N LEU A 453 -13.41 -6.64 -15.07
CA LEU A 453 -12.50 -7.71 -15.50
C LEU A 453 -12.63 -8.96 -14.63
N ALA A 454 -13.05 -8.83 -13.38
CA ALA A 454 -13.29 -9.98 -12.51
C ALA A 454 -14.33 -10.96 -13.06
N LEU A 455 -15.33 -10.47 -13.84
CA LEU A 455 -16.36 -11.30 -14.45
C LEU A 455 -15.88 -12.02 -15.73
N SER A 456 -14.79 -11.57 -16.36
CA SER A 456 -14.26 -12.20 -17.58
C SER A 456 -13.78 -13.64 -17.35
N ALA A 457 -13.42 -14.00 -16.12
CA ALA A 457 -13.01 -15.35 -15.76
C ALA A 457 -14.19 -16.33 -15.59
N THR A 458 -15.45 -15.85 -15.57
CA THR A 458 -16.64 -16.74 -15.57
C THR A 458 -17.03 -17.23 -16.96
N GLU A 459 -16.44 -16.68 -18.03
CA GLU A 459 -16.64 -17.13 -19.41
C GLU A 459 -15.60 -18.16 -19.88
N CYS A 460 -14.71 -18.62 -18.97
CA CYS A 460 -13.61 -19.56 -19.27
C CYS A 460 -13.94 -20.98 -18.79
#